data_AF-A0A967CMV8-F1
#
_entry.id   AF-A0A967CMV8-F1
#
_cell.length_a   1.000
_cell.length_b   1.000
_cell.length_c   1.000
_cell.angle_alpha   90.00
_cell.angle_beta   90.00
_cell.angle_gamma   90.00
#
_symmetry.space_group_name_H-M   'P 1'
#
loop_
_entity.id
_entity.type
_entity.pdbx_description
1 polymer ?
#
loop_
_entity_poly.entity_id
_entity_poly.type
_entity_poly.pdbx_seq_one_letter_code
_entity_poly.pdbx_strand_id
1 'polypeptide(L)'
;FVSNGDLNIKNTGTLTIESYSDSFEETLTFNNTTFKISDTITGLTIGKSANTSTVTINSAISVAGAISIYGGILDINETITSTNTGDLLFQASTDANSSFDLAASKSIRKTGGASSTLTIKSAARLITNSTSTLSTVSGSPLNVILWSDYDGDGNDGGLSIYSNITTYGGHVWMGGSDSVNGTTTWNSLTVGDGGSQGSNGYNHNGMDLGATSISTSNGDVYIRAGDGYSAGVDGIGLYADVDLNVGSGDVIIEANEVVQATASTEFSITSTGEFTFKPFTTAFDGNYGGELNIGGTLTAGTFTGSGDFAEFKFISFANLGGFEIGKSTSSSSITIDSAISIAGPITIYGNDINLNQAITGSGNITITAAQDIWMNTGFTQIYSTGSGNFIKLLAKRNISNLTNAPSITLTTTGGDILVASDTDNSGGGFVTIVTGSTFESNGGDITIAGGSTTGSGYAKGYSGTAWYGEGLRLDGNVNIASSGGNIVLRGEAYNGSITDGQGAAGISFYGAEIGTQTVDINSGTGTILIDAKGYSYTS
;
A
#
# COMPACT_ATOMS: atom_id res chain seq x y z
N PHE A 1 -21.47 30.04 -26.01
CA PHE A 1 -22.37 31.12 -25.54
C PHE A 1 -21.60 32.44 -25.67
N VAL A 2 -22.12 33.44 -26.39
CA VAL A 2 -21.54 34.79 -26.43
C VAL A 2 -22.61 35.77 -25.98
N SER A 3 -22.41 36.47 -24.86
CA SER A 3 -23.31 37.53 -24.42
C SER A 3 -22.68 38.89 -24.66
N ASN A 4 -23.29 39.71 -25.52
CA ASN A 4 -22.88 41.12 -25.73
C ASN A 4 -23.50 42.08 -24.69
N GLY A 5 -23.98 41.56 -23.55
CA GLY A 5 -24.56 42.32 -22.44
C GLY A 5 -24.69 41.46 -21.17
N ASP A 6 -25.09 42.07 -20.06
CA ASP A 6 -25.22 41.41 -18.76
C ASP A 6 -26.37 40.39 -18.75
N LEU A 7 -26.05 39.10 -18.57
CA LEU A 7 -27.01 38.04 -18.30
C LEU A 7 -27.06 37.77 -16.80
N ASN A 8 -28.21 38.05 -16.18
CA ASN A 8 -28.45 37.85 -14.75
C ASN A 8 -29.46 36.72 -14.55
N ILE A 9 -29.01 35.59 -14.02
CA ILE A 9 -29.86 34.43 -13.72
C ILE A 9 -30.23 34.45 -12.24
N LYS A 10 -31.52 34.60 -11.96
CA LYS A 10 -32.09 34.51 -10.61
C LYS A 10 -32.96 33.27 -10.53
N ASN A 11 -32.53 32.28 -9.76
CA ASN A 11 -33.21 30.98 -9.67
C ASN A 11 -33.02 30.36 -8.27
N THR A 12 -34.00 29.59 -7.83
CA THR A 12 -33.97 28.82 -6.58
C THR A 12 -33.95 27.31 -6.81
N GLY A 13 -34.00 26.87 -8.06
CA GLY A 13 -33.81 25.48 -8.47
C GLY A 13 -32.40 25.23 -9.00
N THR A 14 -32.28 24.21 -9.85
CA THR A 14 -31.04 23.89 -10.56
C THR A 14 -30.87 24.76 -11.80
N LEU A 15 -29.62 25.02 -12.19
CA LEU A 15 -29.25 25.67 -13.45
C LEU A 15 -28.39 24.73 -14.28
N THR A 16 -28.81 24.49 -15.53
CA THR A 16 -28.04 23.74 -16.52
C THR A 16 -27.66 24.66 -17.67
N ILE A 17 -26.38 24.68 -18.02
CA ILE A 17 -25.81 25.41 -19.16
C ILE A 17 -25.13 24.38 -20.05
N GLU A 18 -25.76 24.00 -21.15
CA GLU A 18 -25.25 22.95 -22.02
C GLU A 18 -25.23 23.38 -23.48
N SER A 19 -24.40 22.72 -24.27
CA SER A 19 -24.38 22.82 -25.72
C SER A 19 -25.60 22.15 -26.33
N TYR A 20 -26.00 22.61 -27.53
CA TYR A 20 -27.01 21.91 -28.32
C TYR A 20 -26.48 20.52 -28.75
N SER A 21 -25.28 20.50 -29.31
CA SER A 21 -24.54 19.28 -29.70
C SER A 21 -23.81 18.65 -28.50
N ASP A 22 -22.92 17.70 -28.77
CA ASP A 22 -22.10 17.02 -27.75
C ASP A 22 -21.11 17.98 -27.05
N SER A 23 -20.63 19.01 -27.76
CA SER A 23 -19.69 20.02 -27.28
C SER A 23 -20.20 21.44 -27.54
N PHE A 24 -19.70 22.42 -26.78
CA PHE A 24 -19.82 23.82 -27.17
C PHE A 24 -19.12 24.05 -28.53
N GLU A 25 -19.49 25.10 -29.25
CA GLU A 25 -18.81 25.45 -30.51
C GLU A 25 -17.49 26.19 -30.26
N GLU A 26 -17.40 26.90 -29.12
CA GLU A 26 -16.29 27.77 -28.74
C GLU A 26 -16.06 27.65 -27.23
N THR A 27 -14.90 28.09 -26.77
CA THR A 27 -14.58 28.18 -25.34
C THR A 27 -15.69 28.88 -24.55
N LEU A 28 -16.14 28.24 -23.49
CA LEU A 28 -17.08 28.85 -22.54
C LEU A 28 -16.29 29.47 -21.38
N THR A 29 -16.24 30.80 -21.33
CA THR A 29 -15.67 31.51 -20.18
C THR A 29 -16.77 32.01 -19.24
N PHE A 30 -16.82 31.46 -18.03
CA PHE A 30 -17.64 31.96 -16.95
C PHE A 30 -16.96 33.18 -16.30
N ASN A 31 -17.58 34.36 -16.42
CA ASN A 31 -17.17 35.57 -15.72
C ASN A 31 -18.40 36.24 -15.09
N ASN A 32 -18.25 36.84 -13.91
CA ASN A 32 -19.35 37.50 -13.20
C ASN A 32 -19.64 38.93 -13.69
N THR A 33 -18.86 39.41 -14.67
CA THR A 33 -19.07 40.73 -15.25
C THR A 33 -20.22 40.67 -16.26
N THR A 34 -20.24 39.67 -17.14
CA THR A 34 -21.29 39.49 -18.14
C THR A 34 -22.25 38.34 -17.84
N PHE A 35 -21.92 37.44 -16.90
CA PHE A 35 -22.76 36.29 -16.56
C PHE A 35 -22.86 36.04 -15.04
N LYS A 36 -23.96 36.50 -14.43
CA LYS A 36 -24.19 36.42 -12.97
C LYS A 36 -25.22 35.35 -12.65
N ILE A 37 -24.89 34.44 -11.74
CA ILE A 37 -25.80 33.46 -11.16
C ILE A 37 -26.09 33.85 -9.71
N SER A 38 -27.36 33.79 -9.29
CA SER A 38 -27.75 33.96 -7.88
C SER A 38 -27.19 32.84 -6.99
N ASP A 39 -26.79 33.18 -5.77
CA ASP A 39 -26.34 32.24 -4.73
C ASP A 39 -27.46 31.31 -4.19
N THR A 40 -28.70 31.52 -4.62
CA THR A 40 -29.87 30.71 -4.24
C THR A 40 -30.07 29.45 -5.07
N ILE A 41 -29.26 29.19 -6.10
CA ILE A 41 -29.42 27.96 -6.90
C ILE A 41 -29.02 26.72 -6.11
N THR A 42 -29.78 25.64 -6.27
CA THR A 42 -29.60 24.38 -5.52
C THR A 42 -28.78 23.34 -6.30
N GLY A 43 -28.35 23.67 -7.50
CA GLY A 43 -27.46 22.84 -8.30
C GLY A 43 -27.02 23.54 -9.57
N LEU A 44 -25.82 23.23 -10.05
CA LEU A 44 -25.24 23.79 -11.25
C LEU A 44 -24.68 22.68 -12.13
N THR A 45 -25.05 22.66 -13.41
CA THR A 45 -24.43 21.83 -14.43
C THR A 45 -23.94 22.72 -15.58
N ILE A 46 -22.67 22.59 -15.97
CA ILE A 46 -22.07 23.27 -17.12
C ILE A 46 -21.48 22.22 -18.05
N GLY A 47 -21.93 22.18 -19.31
CA GLY A 47 -21.50 21.23 -20.32
C GLY A 47 -22.14 19.84 -20.19
N LYS A 48 -21.66 18.91 -21.02
CA LYS A 48 -22.02 17.49 -21.06
C LYS A 48 -20.73 16.66 -20.97
N SER A 49 -20.82 15.39 -20.59
CA SER A 49 -19.66 14.50 -20.52
C SER A 49 -18.87 14.35 -21.83
N ALA A 50 -19.53 14.55 -22.97
CA ALA A 50 -18.92 14.53 -24.30
C ALA A 50 -18.37 15.89 -24.76
N ASN A 51 -18.37 16.92 -23.90
CA ASN A 51 -17.87 18.24 -24.26
C ASN A 51 -16.35 18.20 -24.46
N THR A 52 -15.88 18.66 -25.62
CA THR A 52 -14.45 18.74 -25.97
C THR A 52 -13.95 20.19 -26.05
N SER A 53 -14.83 21.18 -25.92
CA SER A 53 -14.45 22.58 -25.84
C SER A 53 -14.03 22.98 -24.43
N THR A 54 -13.04 23.86 -24.35
CA THR A 54 -12.56 24.43 -23.09
C THR A 54 -13.69 25.12 -22.31
N VAL A 55 -13.73 24.89 -21.00
CA VAL A 55 -14.54 25.66 -20.05
C VAL A 55 -13.61 26.32 -19.04
N THR A 56 -13.69 27.64 -18.94
CA THR A 56 -12.84 28.46 -18.05
C THR A 56 -13.71 29.15 -17.00
N ILE A 57 -13.37 29.00 -15.72
CA ILE A 57 -14.03 29.65 -14.59
C ILE A 57 -13.16 30.81 -14.09
N ASN A 58 -13.48 32.04 -14.52
CA ASN A 58 -12.75 33.28 -14.16
C ASN A 58 -13.47 34.12 -13.12
N SER A 59 -14.49 33.57 -12.45
CA SER A 59 -15.23 34.25 -11.38
C SER A 59 -15.73 33.24 -10.38
N ALA A 60 -15.74 33.62 -9.10
CA ALA A 60 -16.16 32.73 -8.03
C ALA A 60 -17.62 32.27 -8.23
N ILE A 61 -17.86 30.99 -7.91
CA ILE A 61 -19.17 30.34 -7.98
C ILE A 61 -19.56 29.89 -6.57
N SER A 62 -20.83 30.13 -6.18
CA SER A 62 -21.42 29.62 -4.94
C SER A 62 -22.77 28.99 -5.25
N VAL A 63 -22.96 27.72 -4.86
CA VAL A 63 -24.16 26.93 -5.15
C VAL A 63 -24.60 26.18 -3.89
N ALA A 64 -25.89 26.19 -3.58
CA ALA A 64 -26.47 25.47 -2.45
C ALA A 64 -26.79 24.00 -2.76
N GLY A 65 -25.82 23.27 -3.33
CA GLY A 65 -25.97 21.86 -3.65
C GLY A 65 -24.92 21.36 -4.64
N ALA A 66 -25.31 20.41 -5.49
CA ALA A 66 -24.41 19.72 -6.41
C ALA A 66 -23.85 20.66 -7.50
N ILE A 67 -22.61 20.40 -7.93
CA ILE A 67 -21.95 21.15 -9.01
C ILE A 67 -21.33 20.14 -9.98
N SER A 68 -21.66 20.21 -11.26
CA SER A 68 -21.04 19.40 -12.31
C SER A 68 -20.54 20.28 -13.45
N ILE A 69 -19.26 20.21 -13.78
CA ILE A 69 -18.65 20.99 -14.86
C ILE A 69 -17.91 20.05 -15.79
N TYR A 70 -18.24 20.12 -17.08
CA TYR A 70 -17.68 19.31 -18.14
C TYR A 70 -17.01 20.20 -19.19
N GLY A 71 -15.74 19.95 -19.46
CA GLY A 71 -14.90 20.65 -20.44
C GLY A 71 -14.11 19.65 -21.27
N GLY A 72 -13.61 20.05 -22.44
CA GLY A 72 -12.44 19.37 -22.99
C GLY A 72 -11.24 19.62 -22.10
N ILE A 73 -10.92 20.91 -21.96
CA ILE A 73 -10.02 21.44 -20.93
C ILE A 73 -10.86 22.17 -19.87
N LEU A 74 -10.48 22.03 -18.60
CA LEU A 74 -11.08 22.75 -17.48
C LEU A 74 -10.06 23.64 -16.78
N ASP A 75 -10.21 24.96 -16.94
CA ASP A 75 -9.40 25.97 -16.24
C ASP A 75 -10.19 26.58 -15.08
N ILE A 76 -9.82 26.26 -13.85
CA ILE A 76 -10.46 26.77 -12.63
C ILE A 76 -9.61 27.89 -12.03
N ASN A 77 -9.84 29.11 -12.52
CA ASN A 77 -9.09 30.31 -12.11
C ASN A 77 -9.71 31.04 -10.92
N GLU A 78 -10.81 30.55 -10.35
CA GLU A 78 -11.47 31.13 -9.20
C GLU A 78 -12.05 30.10 -8.23
N THR A 79 -12.42 30.55 -7.03
CA THR A 79 -12.96 29.67 -5.99
C THR A 79 -14.38 29.21 -6.31
N ILE A 80 -14.63 27.89 -6.21
CA ILE A 80 -15.95 27.27 -6.33
C ILE A 80 -16.38 26.74 -4.97
N THR A 81 -17.59 27.11 -4.53
CA THR A 81 -18.15 26.75 -3.23
C THR A 81 -19.49 26.04 -3.38
N SER A 82 -19.59 24.83 -2.82
CA SER A 82 -20.88 24.20 -2.51
C SER A 82 -21.24 24.45 -1.03
N THR A 83 -22.45 24.92 -0.76
CA THR A 83 -22.90 25.30 0.60
C THR A 83 -23.89 24.32 1.22
N ASN A 84 -24.29 23.26 0.50
CA ASN A 84 -25.25 22.25 0.98
C ASN A 84 -24.91 20.85 0.47
N THR A 85 -25.78 19.87 0.73
CA THR A 85 -25.63 18.49 0.26
C THR A 85 -25.66 18.40 -1.26
N GLY A 86 -24.74 17.62 -1.82
CA GLY A 86 -24.61 17.39 -3.26
C GLY A 86 -23.16 17.14 -3.65
N ASP A 87 -22.95 16.26 -4.62
CA ASP A 87 -21.61 15.93 -5.12
C ASP A 87 -21.07 17.01 -6.04
N LEU A 88 -19.76 17.06 -6.14
CA LEU A 88 -19.03 17.95 -7.03
C LEU A 88 -18.30 17.09 -8.07
N LEU A 89 -18.54 17.36 -9.34
CA LEU A 89 -17.90 16.65 -10.45
C LEU A 89 -17.26 17.65 -11.41
N PHE A 90 -15.99 17.44 -11.70
CA PHE A 90 -15.25 18.18 -12.70
C PHE A 90 -14.68 17.16 -13.67
N GLN A 91 -15.09 17.22 -14.94
CA GLN A 91 -14.63 16.29 -15.96
C GLN A 91 -14.00 17.05 -17.12
N ALA A 92 -12.71 16.81 -17.37
CA ALA A 92 -11.96 17.31 -18.51
C ALA A 92 -11.69 16.17 -19.50
N SER A 93 -12.24 16.25 -20.71
CA SER A 93 -12.37 15.11 -21.63
C SER A 93 -11.38 15.09 -22.79
N THR A 94 -10.37 15.97 -22.83
CA THR A 94 -9.37 16.00 -23.91
C THR A 94 -7.94 15.85 -23.39
N ASP A 95 -7.10 15.24 -24.22
CA ASP A 95 -5.68 15.05 -23.95
C ASP A 95 -4.92 16.35 -24.16
N ALA A 96 -4.79 17.09 -23.06
CA ALA A 96 -4.13 18.39 -23.02
C ALA A 96 -3.23 18.48 -21.79
N ASN A 97 -2.16 19.25 -21.89
CA ASN A 97 -1.24 19.51 -20.78
C ASN A 97 -1.41 20.96 -20.30
N SER A 98 -2.21 21.23 -19.26
CA SER A 98 -3.07 20.30 -18.51
C SER A 98 -4.47 20.14 -19.12
N SER A 99 -5.14 19.05 -18.75
CA SER A 99 -6.54 18.80 -19.09
C SER A 99 -7.45 19.42 -18.02
N PHE A 100 -7.05 19.31 -16.76
CA PHE A 100 -7.63 20.05 -15.66
C PHE A 100 -6.56 20.89 -14.95
N ASP A 101 -6.86 22.17 -14.72
CA ASP A 101 -6.02 23.09 -13.95
C ASP A 101 -6.80 23.79 -12.84
N LEU A 102 -6.40 23.58 -11.58
CA LEU A 102 -6.83 24.44 -10.47
C LEU A 102 -5.73 25.45 -10.16
N ALA A 103 -6.03 26.73 -10.42
CA ALA A 103 -5.06 27.81 -10.25
C ALA A 103 -4.57 27.98 -8.81
N ALA A 104 -3.36 28.55 -8.68
CA ALA A 104 -2.72 28.78 -7.39
C ALA A 104 -3.60 29.64 -6.46
N SER A 105 -3.59 29.32 -5.17
CA SER A 105 -4.39 29.99 -4.13
C SER A 105 -5.91 29.95 -4.34
N LYS A 106 -6.44 29.16 -5.30
CA LYS A 106 -7.88 28.96 -5.50
C LYS A 106 -8.38 27.72 -4.76
N SER A 107 -9.69 27.54 -4.71
CA SER A 107 -10.25 26.43 -3.96
C SER A 107 -11.49 25.85 -4.60
N ILE A 108 -11.65 24.53 -4.46
CA ILE A 108 -12.95 23.86 -4.58
C ILE A 108 -13.32 23.44 -3.17
N ARG A 109 -14.40 24.02 -2.63
CA ARG A 109 -14.77 23.84 -1.22
C ARG A 109 -16.21 23.47 -0.99
N LYS A 110 -16.45 22.63 0.01
CA LYS A 110 -17.76 22.36 0.59
C LYS A 110 -17.85 23.04 1.96
N THR A 111 -18.96 23.70 2.24
CA THR A 111 -19.11 24.51 3.46
C THR A 111 -20.33 24.13 4.30
N GLY A 112 -21.09 23.13 3.87
CA GLY A 112 -22.28 22.67 4.57
C GLY A 112 -22.91 21.42 3.94
N GLY A 113 -23.93 20.90 4.60
CA GLY A 113 -24.69 19.73 4.17
C GLY A 113 -24.12 18.40 4.66
N ALA A 114 -24.76 17.31 4.25
CA ALA A 114 -24.34 15.94 4.51
C ALA A 114 -23.09 15.57 3.71
N SER A 115 -22.57 14.36 3.95
CA SER A 115 -21.43 13.79 3.22
C SER A 115 -21.62 13.87 1.71
N SER A 116 -20.57 14.27 1.00
CA SER A 116 -20.52 14.39 -0.46
C SER A 116 -19.19 13.84 -0.99
N THR A 117 -19.09 13.71 -2.30
CA THR A 117 -17.85 13.40 -3.01
C THR A 117 -17.50 14.54 -3.98
N LEU A 118 -16.23 14.93 -3.99
CA LEU A 118 -15.60 15.72 -5.03
C LEU A 118 -14.82 14.76 -5.94
N THR A 119 -15.24 14.65 -7.19
CA THR A 119 -14.53 13.91 -8.23
C THR A 119 -13.98 14.87 -9.25
N ILE A 120 -12.66 14.85 -9.44
CA ILE A 120 -11.97 15.54 -10.54
C ILE A 120 -11.41 14.45 -11.45
N LYS A 121 -11.93 14.40 -12.67
CA LYS A 121 -11.71 13.35 -13.65
C LYS A 121 -11.15 13.98 -14.92
N SER A 122 -9.91 13.69 -15.28
CA SER A 122 -9.25 14.27 -16.46
C SER A 122 -8.72 13.18 -17.39
N ALA A 123 -8.90 13.37 -18.69
CA ALA A 123 -8.39 12.49 -19.73
C ALA A 123 -6.86 12.45 -19.66
N ALA A 124 -6.23 13.63 -19.64
CA ALA A 124 -4.79 13.77 -19.44
C ALA A 124 -4.43 14.32 -18.06
N ARG A 125 -3.26 14.97 -17.95
CA ARG A 125 -2.71 15.55 -16.73
C ARG A 125 -3.71 16.41 -15.96
N LEU A 126 -3.85 16.10 -14.67
CA LEU A 126 -4.55 16.92 -13.68
C LEU A 126 -3.55 17.70 -12.86
N ILE A 127 -3.65 19.03 -12.87
CA ILE A 127 -2.82 19.91 -12.05
C ILE A 127 -3.66 20.61 -10.99
N THR A 128 -3.19 20.58 -9.75
CA THR A 128 -3.58 21.53 -8.72
C THR A 128 -2.37 22.33 -8.31
N ASN A 129 -2.42 23.65 -8.40
CA ASN A 129 -1.25 24.50 -8.20
C ASN A 129 -1.01 24.87 -6.73
N SER A 130 0.17 25.40 -6.44
CA SER A 130 0.60 25.71 -5.07
C SER A 130 -0.42 26.56 -4.30
N THR A 131 -0.58 26.24 -3.01
CA THR A 131 -1.50 26.92 -2.08
C THR A 131 -2.99 26.83 -2.44
N SER A 132 -3.36 26.10 -3.50
CA SER A 132 -4.76 25.79 -3.74
C SER A 132 -5.31 24.82 -2.69
N THR A 133 -6.63 24.73 -2.55
CA THR A 133 -7.24 23.80 -1.58
C THR A 133 -8.44 23.05 -2.14
N LEU A 134 -8.54 21.78 -1.77
CA LEU A 134 -9.73 20.94 -1.92
C LEU A 134 -10.24 20.65 -0.51
N SER A 135 -11.26 21.38 -0.05
CA SER A 135 -11.55 21.45 1.39
C SER A 135 -13.02 21.35 1.75
N THR A 136 -13.26 20.89 2.97
CA THR A 136 -14.56 21.00 3.62
C THR A 136 -14.45 21.56 5.05
N VAL A 137 -15.56 21.59 5.77
CA VAL A 137 -15.67 22.03 7.17
C VAL A 137 -16.18 20.91 8.07
N SER A 138 -15.90 21.01 9.38
CA SER A 138 -16.40 20.07 10.38
C SER A 138 -17.92 19.92 10.31
N GLY A 139 -18.41 18.69 10.35
CA GLY A 139 -19.85 18.36 10.22
C GLY A 139 -20.32 18.17 8.77
N SER A 140 -19.45 18.37 7.77
CA SER A 140 -19.76 18.17 6.36
C SER A 140 -18.67 17.36 5.64
N PRO A 141 -18.55 16.04 5.89
CA PRO A 141 -17.50 15.23 5.29
C PRO A 141 -17.47 15.32 3.75
N LEU A 142 -16.27 15.25 3.17
CA LEU A 142 -16.05 15.32 1.73
C LEU A 142 -15.06 14.26 1.29
N ASN A 143 -15.49 13.26 0.53
CA ASN A 143 -14.54 12.40 -0.17
C ASN A 143 -13.91 13.16 -1.33
N VAL A 144 -12.63 12.93 -1.62
CA VAL A 144 -11.91 13.55 -2.73
C VAL A 144 -11.32 12.46 -3.61
N ILE A 145 -11.65 12.50 -4.90
CA ILE A 145 -11.18 11.57 -5.92
C ILE A 145 -10.48 12.39 -6.99
N LEU A 146 -9.17 12.18 -7.14
CA LEU A 146 -8.33 12.79 -8.17
C LEU A 146 -7.94 11.71 -9.17
N TRP A 147 -8.47 11.82 -10.39
CA TRP A 147 -8.46 10.76 -11.37
C TRP A 147 -7.97 11.30 -12.72
N SER A 148 -6.69 11.09 -13.04
CA SER A 148 -6.12 11.34 -14.38
C SER A 148 -6.25 10.11 -15.27
N ASP A 149 -6.09 10.20 -16.58
CA ASP A 149 -6.09 9.03 -17.47
C ASP A 149 -7.34 8.17 -17.25
N TYR A 150 -8.50 8.82 -17.23
CA TYR A 150 -9.74 8.08 -16.99
C TYR A 150 -10.23 7.34 -18.22
N ASP A 151 -9.87 7.84 -19.39
CA ASP A 151 -10.13 7.25 -20.68
C ASP A 151 -9.15 6.13 -21.01
N GLY A 152 -8.14 5.89 -20.18
CA GLY A 152 -7.45 4.61 -20.04
C GLY A 152 -6.84 4.11 -21.36
N ASP A 153 -6.43 5.03 -22.22
CA ASP A 153 -5.64 4.77 -23.42
C ASP A 153 -4.13 4.74 -23.11
N GLY A 154 -3.76 5.23 -21.92
CA GLY A 154 -2.42 5.18 -21.39
C GLY A 154 -1.49 6.18 -22.07
N ASN A 155 -0.65 6.84 -21.26
CA ASN A 155 0.32 7.86 -21.66
C ASN A 155 -0.24 9.29 -21.79
N ASP A 156 -1.07 9.74 -20.86
CA ASP A 156 -1.64 11.10 -20.92
C ASP A 156 -1.35 11.96 -19.68
N GLY A 157 -0.38 11.56 -18.86
CA GLY A 157 0.42 12.53 -18.11
C GLY A 157 0.01 12.80 -16.68
N GLY A 158 -0.52 11.79 -16.00
CA GLY A 158 -0.46 11.62 -14.55
C GLY A 158 -1.07 12.73 -13.70
N LEU A 159 -0.73 12.70 -12.41
CA LEU A 159 -1.21 13.66 -11.41
C LEU A 159 -0.09 14.62 -11.01
N SER A 160 -0.41 15.91 -10.82
CA SER A 160 0.50 16.88 -10.21
C SER A 160 -0.20 17.69 -9.13
N ILE A 161 0.01 17.29 -7.88
CA ILE A 161 -0.80 17.73 -6.75
C ILE A 161 0.00 18.64 -5.81
N TYR A 162 -0.38 19.91 -5.79
CA TYR A 162 0.14 20.94 -4.88
C TYR A 162 -0.98 21.59 -4.04
N SER A 163 -2.20 21.04 -4.10
CA SER A 163 -3.35 21.42 -3.29
C SER A 163 -3.25 20.84 -1.88
N ASN A 164 -3.59 21.64 -0.86
CA ASN A 164 -3.94 21.07 0.44
C ASN A 164 -5.33 20.44 0.40
N ILE A 165 -5.51 19.30 1.06
CA ILE A 165 -6.76 18.54 1.07
C ILE A 165 -7.30 18.41 2.49
N THR A 166 -8.58 18.71 2.70
CA THR A 166 -9.23 18.57 4.02
C THR A 166 -10.63 17.99 3.89
N THR A 167 -10.89 16.83 4.52
CA THR A 167 -12.12 16.06 4.26
C THR A 167 -13.04 15.85 5.46
N TYR A 168 -12.59 16.10 6.70
CA TYR A 168 -13.40 15.97 7.94
C TYR A 168 -14.25 14.68 8.03
N GLY A 169 -13.62 13.53 7.88
CA GLY A 169 -14.19 12.19 7.93
C GLY A 169 -14.39 11.54 6.56
N GLY A 170 -14.13 12.27 5.46
CA GLY A 170 -14.12 11.72 4.11
C GLY A 170 -12.76 11.14 3.70
N HIS A 171 -12.75 10.33 2.66
CA HIS A 171 -11.55 9.66 2.13
C HIS A 171 -10.87 10.46 1.02
N VAL A 172 -9.61 10.15 0.73
CA VAL A 172 -8.87 10.69 -0.41
C VAL A 172 -8.34 9.56 -1.29
N TRP A 173 -8.68 9.57 -2.57
CA TRP A 173 -8.15 8.66 -3.57
C TRP A 173 -7.44 9.44 -4.67
N MET A 174 -6.28 8.95 -5.09
CA MET A 174 -5.49 9.52 -6.19
C MET A 174 -5.01 8.39 -7.09
N GLY A 175 -5.27 8.47 -8.40
CA GLY A 175 -4.79 7.48 -9.36
C GLY A 175 -5.31 7.70 -10.78
N GLY A 176 -5.43 6.60 -11.53
CA GLY A 176 -5.89 6.61 -12.92
C GLY A 176 -6.72 5.39 -13.30
N SER A 177 -6.75 5.04 -14.59
CA SER A 177 -7.43 3.84 -15.08
C SER A 177 -6.51 2.94 -15.90
N ASP A 178 -6.71 1.63 -15.77
CA ASP A 178 -6.03 0.61 -16.60
C ASP A 178 -6.82 0.35 -17.89
N SER A 179 -8.08 0.76 -17.93
CA SER A 179 -8.98 0.57 -19.06
C SER A 179 -9.87 1.79 -19.29
N VAL A 180 -10.41 1.93 -20.51
CA VAL A 180 -11.25 3.08 -20.88
C VAL A 180 -12.47 3.20 -19.98
N ASN A 181 -12.54 4.28 -19.20
CA ASN A 181 -13.53 4.49 -18.13
C ASN A 181 -13.55 3.37 -17.09
N GLY A 182 -12.43 2.70 -16.91
CA GLY A 182 -12.22 1.62 -15.96
C GLY A 182 -12.45 2.10 -14.54
N THR A 183 -13.22 1.32 -13.78
CA THR A 183 -13.57 1.66 -12.39
C THR A 183 -13.45 0.47 -11.48
N THR A 184 -13.11 0.76 -10.23
CA THR A 184 -13.22 -0.18 -9.12
C THR A 184 -13.97 0.47 -7.95
N THR A 185 -14.22 -0.30 -6.90
CA THR A 185 -14.82 0.19 -5.66
C THR A 185 -13.78 0.19 -4.56
N TRP A 186 -13.63 1.34 -3.90
CA TRP A 186 -12.80 1.51 -2.71
C TRP A 186 -13.58 2.32 -1.67
N ASN A 187 -13.73 1.83 -0.44
CA ASN A 187 -14.54 2.49 0.60
C ASN A 187 -15.97 2.87 0.15
N SER A 188 -16.60 2.01 -0.65
CA SER A 188 -17.91 2.26 -1.30
C SER A 188 -17.93 3.44 -2.28
N LEU A 189 -16.77 3.98 -2.64
CA LEU A 189 -16.59 5.01 -3.65
C LEU A 189 -16.24 4.38 -4.99
N THR A 190 -16.79 4.94 -6.07
CA THR A 190 -16.35 4.64 -7.43
C THR A 190 -15.08 5.42 -7.74
N VAL A 191 -13.97 4.70 -7.91
CA VAL A 191 -12.65 5.27 -8.24
C VAL A 191 -12.11 4.60 -9.50
N GLY A 192 -11.02 5.14 -10.08
CA GLY A 192 -10.37 4.52 -11.23
C GLY A 192 -9.80 3.14 -10.89
N ASP A 193 -9.75 2.24 -11.88
CA ASP A 193 -9.24 0.88 -11.74
C ASP A 193 -7.72 0.75 -11.91
N GLY A 194 -7.00 1.86 -12.14
CA GLY A 194 -5.57 1.90 -12.43
C GLY A 194 -4.77 2.90 -11.58
N GLY A 195 -3.51 3.07 -11.93
CA GLY A 195 -2.60 4.09 -11.37
C GLY A 195 -2.50 5.30 -12.30
N SER A 196 -2.04 6.44 -11.78
CA SER A 196 -1.72 7.58 -12.65
C SER A 196 -0.42 7.32 -13.41
N GLN A 197 -0.42 7.56 -14.73
CA GLN A 197 0.68 7.21 -15.64
C GLN A 197 1.41 8.45 -16.19
N GLY A 198 2.74 8.41 -16.21
CA GLY A 198 3.57 9.46 -16.82
C GLY A 198 3.50 9.46 -18.35
N SER A 199 3.85 10.58 -18.97
CA SER A 199 3.88 10.73 -20.44
C SER A 199 4.83 11.82 -20.94
N ASN A 200 5.25 11.67 -22.21
CA ASN A 200 6.06 12.63 -22.94
C ASN A 200 5.37 13.99 -23.09
N GLY A 201 5.98 15.06 -22.59
CA GLY A 201 5.43 16.40 -22.73
C GLY A 201 4.28 16.71 -21.78
N TYR A 202 3.99 15.82 -20.81
CA TYR A 202 3.06 16.02 -19.71
C TYR A 202 3.78 15.93 -18.35
N ASN A 203 3.23 15.20 -17.36
CA ASN A 203 4.02 14.77 -16.21
C ASN A 203 4.86 13.55 -16.61
N HIS A 204 6.18 13.58 -16.38
CA HIS A 204 7.05 12.44 -16.66
C HIS A 204 6.95 11.36 -15.59
N ASN A 205 6.68 11.70 -14.33
CA ASN A 205 6.48 10.71 -13.28
C ASN A 205 5.03 10.22 -13.34
N GLY A 206 4.76 9.04 -12.77
CA GLY A 206 3.38 8.59 -12.55
C GLY A 206 2.58 9.62 -11.75
N MET A 207 3.20 10.20 -10.71
CA MET A 207 2.61 11.27 -9.89
C MET A 207 3.67 12.23 -9.35
N ASP A 208 3.36 13.53 -9.35
CA ASP A 208 4.12 14.56 -8.63
C ASP A 208 3.34 15.01 -7.40
N LEU A 209 3.97 14.99 -6.24
CA LEU A 209 3.44 15.59 -5.03
C LEU A 209 4.35 16.73 -4.57
N GLY A 210 3.76 17.92 -4.39
CA GLY A 210 4.44 19.08 -3.84
C GLY A 210 4.21 19.26 -2.34
N ALA A 211 4.35 20.51 -1.87
CA ALA A 211 4.12 20.89 -0.48
C ALA A 211 2.61 20.82 -0.16
N THR A 212 2.16 19.61 0.15
CA THR A 212 0.75 19.24 0.25
C THR A 212 0.47 18.69 1.64
N SER A 213 -0.55 19.21 2.30
CA SER A 213 -1.10 18.62 3.53
C SER A 213 -2.45 17.97 3.25
N ILE A 214 -2.59 16.69 3.61
CA ILE A 214 -3.82 15.92 3.52
C ILE A 214 -4.30 15.64 4.94
N SER A 215 -5.41 16.27 5.34
CA SER A 215 -6.02 16.06 6.65
C SER A 215 -7.41 15.48 6.51
N THR A 216 -7.58 14.23 6.94
CA THR A 216 -8.85 13.54 6.75
C THR A 216 -9.72 13.48 7.99
N SER A 217 -9.17 13.63 9.20
CA SER A 217 -9.91 13.42 10.45
C SER A 217 -10.63 12.06 10.48
N ASN A 218 -9.85 10.97 10.33
CA ASN A 218 -10.27 9.56 10.37
C ASN A 218 -10.79 8.97 9.06
N GLY A 219 -10.56 9.64 7.92
CA GLY A 219 -10.76 9.03 6.60
C GLY A 219 -9.46 8.49 6.01
N ASP A 220 -9.57 7.49 5.16
CA ASP A 220 -8.41 6.83 4.55
C ASP A 220 -7.83 7.62 3.38
N VAL A 221 -6.56 7.36 3.08
CA VAL A 221 -5.84 7.90 1.92
C VAL A 221 -5.31 6.74 1.09
N TYR A 222 -5.63 6.71 -0.20
CA TYR A 222 -5.06 5.76 -1.16
C TYR A 222 -4.45 6.51 -2.34
N ILE A 223 -3.13 6.43 -2.44
CA ILE A 223 -2.33 6.97 -3.55
C ILE A 223 -1.88 5.82 -4.42
N ARG A 224 -2.23 5.86 -5.71
CA ARG A 224 -1.93 4.82 -6.69
C ARG A 224 -1.24 5.43 -7.90
N ALA A 225 0.08 5.40 -7.89
CA ALA A 225 0.93 5.92 -8.96
C ALA A 225 1.53 4.76 -9.73
N GLY A 226 1.32 4.74 -11.04
CA GLY A 226 1.88 3.71 -11.89
C GLY A 226 3.20 4.15 -12.53
N ASP A 227 3.42 3.74 -13.77
CA ASP A 227 4.68 3.88 -14.46
C ASP A 227 4.93 5.32 -14.92
N GLY A 228 6.19 5.73 -14.88
CA GLY A 228 6.67 6.98 -15.44
C GLY A 228 6.96 6.85 -16.93
N TYR A 229 7.28 7.97 -17.56
CA TYR A 229 7.74 8.03 -18.94
C TYR A 229 9.25 8.20 -19.01
N SER A 230 9.89 7.31 -19.77
CA SER A 230 11.34 7.33 -20.04
C SER A 230 12.20 7.24 -18.78
N ALA A 231 12.66 8.37 -18.25
CA ALA A 231 13.49 8.46 -17.04
C ALA A 231 12.73 9.11 -15.88
N GLY A 232 11.41 9.32 -16.05
CA GLY A 232 10.52 9.66 -14.95
C GLY A 232 10.37 8.49 -13.98
N VAL A 233 9.92 8.81 -12.78
CA VAL A 233 9.73 7.86 -11.69
C VAL A 233 8.55 6.94 -12.00
N ASP A 234 8.77 5.63 -11.90
CA ASP A 234 7.73 4.59 -11.92
C ASP A 234 6.96 4.57 -10.59
N GLY A 235 6.33 5.70 -10.31
CA GLY A 235 5.63 5.96 -9.07
C GLY A 235 5.55 7.45 -8.76
N ILE A 236 6.06 7.85 -7.60
CA ILE A 236 5.84 9.17 -7.02
C ILE A 236 7.13 9.98 -6.97
N GLY A 237 7.14 11.15 -7.61
CA GLY A 237 8.13 12.19 -7.37
C GLY A 237 7.68 13.12 -6.24
N LEU A 238 8.41 13.13 -5.12
CA LEU A 238 8.18 14.06 -4.00
C LEU A 238 9.03 15.32 -4.17
N TYR A 239 8.38 16.47 -4.40
CA TYR A 239 9.05 17.77 -4.59
C TYR A 239 9.14 18.62 -3.32
N ALA A 240 8.40 18.26 -2.28
CA ALA A 240 8.47 18.80 -0.93
C ALA A 240 7.79 17.82 0.04
N ASP A 241 7.87 18.10 1.34
CA ASP A 241 7.22 17.26 2.35
C ASP A 241 5.71 17.16 2.09
N VAL A 242 5.20 15.93 2.22
CA VAL A 242 3.77 15.64 2.13
C VAL A 242 3.29 15.20 3.50
N ASP A 243 2.46 16.02 4.14
CA ASP A 243 1.89 15.72 5.45
C ASP A 243 0.61 14.90 5.31
N LEU A 244 0.60 13.67 5.80
CA LEU A 244 -0.58 12.79 5.84
C LEU A 244 -1.10 12.72 7.28
N ASN A 245 -2.07 13.59 7.60
CA ASN A 245 -2.68 13.71 8.93
C ASN A 245 -4.07 13.05 8.94
N VAL A 246 -4.10 11.73 9.02
CA VAL A 246 -5.31 10.93 8.74
C VAL A 246 -6.06 10.43 9.98
N GLY A 247 -5.53 10.66 11.18
CA GLY A 247 -6.19 10.23 12.42
C GLY A 247 -6.22 8.70 12.51
N SER A 248 -7.40 8.08 12.63
CA SER A 248 -7.52 6.61 12.61
C SER A 248 -7.67 6.01 11.21
N GLY A 249 -7.55 6.82 10.14
CA GLY A 249 -7.69 6.33 8.77
C GLY A 249 -6.43 5.63 8.27
N ASP A 250 -6.62 4.73 7.31
CA ASP A 250 -5.54 3.97 6.69
C ASP A 250 -4.79 4.80 5.64
N VAL A 251 -3.52 4.47 5.42
CA VAL A 251 -2.67 5.07 4.37
C VAL A 251 -2.15 3.96 3.48
N ILE A 252 -2.60 3.96 2.23
CA ILE A 252 -2.16 3.01 1.20
C ILE A 252 -1.38 3.79 0.14
N ILE A 253 -0.13 3.40 -0.06
CA ILE A 253 0.72 3.88 -1.15
C ILE A 253 1.03 2.69 -2.04
N GLU A 254 0.55 2.76 -3.28
CA GLU A 254 0.84 1.80 -4.33
C GLU A 254 1.64 2.47 -5.44
N ALA A 255 2.94 2.19 -5.46
CA ALA A 255 3.93 2.76 -6.38
C ALA A 255 5.14 1.82 -6.45
N ASN A 256 5.80 1.69 -7.62
CA ASN A 256 7.04 0.89 -7.68
C ASN A 256 8.21 1.65 -7.02
N GLU A 257 8.15 2.98 -7.00
CA GLU A 257 9.18 3.85 -6.40
C GLU A 257 8.57 5.14 -5.82
N VAL A 258 9.18 5.64 -4.74
CA VAL A 258 8.98 7.00 -4.26
C VAL A 258 10.33 7.71 -4.22
N VAL A 259 10.49 8.75 -5.04
CA VAL A 259 11.76 9.47 -5.16
C VAL A 259 11.65 10.83 -4.49
N GLN A 260 12.57 11.08 -3.56
CA GLN A 260 12.69 12.36 -2.87
C GLN A 260 13.45 13.38 -3.74
N ALA A 261 12.93 14.59 -3.90
CA ALA A 261 13.66 15.67 -4.58
C ALA A 261 14.92 16.09 -3.82
N THR A 262 14.91 15.93 -2.50
CA THR A 262 16.07 16.09 -1.62
C THR A 262 16.05 15.02 -0.54
N ALA A 263 17.19 14.68 0.06
CA ALA A 263 17.28 13.64 1.09
C ALA A 263 16.46 13.92 2.39
N SER A 264 15.84 15.10 2.52
CA SER A 264 14.98 15.46 3.64
C SER A 264 13.50 15.56 3.26
N THR A 265 13.15 15.24 2.01
CA THR A 265 11.78 15.35 1.50
C THR A 265 11.01 14.08 1.80
N GLU A 266 10.02 14.12 2.67
CA GLU A 266 9.40 12.93 3.24
C GLU A 266 7.87 12.94 3.12
N PHE A 267 7.26 11.76 3.05
CA PHE A 267 5.93 11.55 3.60
C PHE A 267 6.00 11.61 5.12
N SER A 268 5.42 12.67 5.71
CA SER A 268 5.25 12.80 7.15
C SER A 268 3.87 12.29 7.56
N ILE A 269 3.82 11.07 8.12
CA ILE A 269 2.61 10.30 8.36
C ILE A 269 2.22 10.35 9.84
N THR A 270 1.00 10.83 10.09
CA THR A 270 0.32 10.78 11.39
C THR A 270 -0.97 9.99 11.24
N SER A 271 -0.89 8.70 11.58
CA SER A 271 -2.01 7.75 11.56
C SER A 271 -1.96 6.77 12.74
N THR A 272 -3.12 6.29 13.17
CA THR A 272 -3.29 5.08 13.99
C THR A 272 -4.00 3.95 13.22
N GLY A 273 -4.31 4.16 11.94
CA GLY A 273 -4.78 3.11 11.04
C GLY A 273 -3.63 2.24 10.52
N GLU A 274 -3.92 1.46 9.49
CA GLU A 274 -2.94 0.65 8.78
C GLU A 274 -2.12 1.50 7.81
N PHE A 275 -0.82 1.23 7.75
CA PHE A 275 0.04 1.71 6.67
C PHE A 275 0.35 0.56 5.71
N THR A 276 0.12 0.77 4.43
CA THR A 276 0.46 -0.18 3.37
C THR A 276 1.37 0.49 2.34
N PHE A 277 2.53 -0.12 2.06
CA PHE A 277 3.36 0.22 0.91
C PHE A 277 3.58 -0.99 0.02
N LYS A 278 3.12 -0.93 -1.23
CA LYS A 278 3.18 -2.06 -2.16
C LYS A 278 3.54 -1.58 -3.57
N PRO A 279 4.20 -2.42 -4.40
CA PRO A 279 4.49 -2.04 -5.77
C PRO A 279 3.20 -1.91 -6.57
N PHE A 280 3.17 -1.00 -7.55
CA PHE A 280 2.05 -0.90 -8.50
C PHE A 280 1.99 -2.13 -9.40
N THR A 281 3.14 -2.55 -9.93
CA THR A 281 3.29 -3.77 -10.73
C THR A 281 3.48 -5.01 -9.82
N THR A 282 4.49 -5.83 -10.09
CA THR A 282 4.92 -6.91 -9.20
C THR A 282 6.21 -6.55 -8.45
N ALA A 283 6.96 -5.53 -8.85
CA ALA A 283 8.26 -5.23 -8.28
C ALA A 283 8.35 -3.77 -7.84
N PHE A 284 9.05 -3.53 -6.73
CA PHE A 284 9.66 -2.24 -6.46
C PHE A 284 10.78 -1.98 -7.48
N ASP A 285 11.02 -0.71 -7.79
CA ASP A 285 11.96 -0.31 -8.84
C ASP A 285 13.40 -0.75 -8.56
N GLY A 286 14.19 -0.91 -9.63
CA GLY A 286 15.60 -1.28 -9.55
C GLY A 286 16.50 -0.26 -8.83
N ASN A 287 16.05 0.98 -8.65
CA ASN A 287 16.75 2.00 -7.87
C ASN A 287 16.85 1.65 -6.39
N TYR A 288 15.94 0.82 -5.86
CA TYR A 288 16.12 0.17 -4.55
C TYR A 288 17.11 -1.02 -4.61
N GLY A 289 17.95 -1.13 -5.64
CA GLY A 289 18.93 -2.22 -5.77
C GLY A 289 18.33 -3.61 -5.98
N GLY A 290 17.03 -3.71 -6.33
CA GLY A 290 16.30 -4.97 -6.48
C GLY A 290 15.73 -5.54 -5.17
N GLU A 291 15.91 -4.85 -4.04
CA GLU A 291 15.46 -5.26 -2.71
C GLU A 291 15.03 -4.04 -1.90
N LEU A 292 13.79 -4.01 -1.40
CA LEU A 292 13.37 -2.91 -0.53
C LEU A 292 13.91 -3.13 0.89
N ASN A 293 14.88 -2.31 1.31
CA ASN A 293 15.40 -2.32 2.66
C ASN A 293 14.64 -1.36 3.60
N ILE A 294 13.92 -1.92 4.57
CA ILE A 294 13.22 -1.18 5.61
C ILE A 294 14.19 -0.89 6.78
N GLY A 295 14.95 0.19 6.62
CA GLY A 295 15.82 0.75 7.66
C GLY A 295 15.27 2.08 8.22
N GLY A 296 15.67 2.44 9.43
CA GLY A 296 15.37 3.73 10.03
C GLY A 296 15.80 3.88 11.49
N THR A 297 15.36 4.96 12.13
CA THR A 297 15.61 5.22 13.56
C THR A 297 14.32 5.63 14.25
N LEU A 298 14.01 4.98 15.38
CA LEU A 298 12.92 5.37 16.27
C LEU A 298 13.45 6.30 17.37
N THR A 299 13.05 7.57 17.35
CA THR A 299 13.39 8.56 18.39
C THR A 299 12.12 9.22 18.91
N ALA A 300 11.88 9.11 20.22
CA ALA A 300 10.75 9.76 20.90
C ALA A 300 9.36 9.48 20.25
N GLY A 301 9.15 8.26 19.75
CA GLY A 301 7.89 7.84 19.10
C GLY A 301 7.85 8.04 17.58
N THR A 302 8.77 8.83 17.03
CA THR A 302 8.89 9.06 15.59
C THR A 302 9.86 8.06 14.96
N PHE A 303 9.40 7.28 13.99
CA PHE A 303 10.26 6.48 13.13
C PHE A 303 10.60 7.28 11.88
N THR A 304 11.88 7.55 11.65
CA THR A 304 12.36 8.16 10.40
C THR A 304 13.10 7.10 9.62
N GLY A 305 12.63 6.82 8.40
CA GLY A 305 13.24 5.83 7.52
C GLY A 305 14.63 6.25 7.03
N SER A 306 15.35 5.30 6.43
CA SER A 306 16.69 5.50 5.89
C SER A 306 16.94 4.54 4.73
N GLY A 307 17.93 4.83 3.88
CA GLY A 307 18.23 3.99 2.71
C GLY A 307 17.04 3.96 1.77
N ASP A 308 16.58 2.77 1.41
CA ASP A 308 15.45 2.51 0.50
C ASP A 308 14.07 2.86 1.09
N PHE A 309 14.03 3.28 2.35
CA PHE A 309 12.79 3.66 3.05
C PHE A 309 12.85 5.11 3.57
N ALA A 310 13.82 5.90 3.11
CA ALA A 310 14.09 7.26 3.58
C ALA A 310 12.94 8.26 3.31
N GLU A 311 12.08 7.96 2.35
CA GLU A 311 10.91 8.74 2.00
C GLU A 311 9.80 8.69 3.06
N PHE A 312 9.85 7.77 4.03
CA PHE A 312 8.78 7.60 5.02
C PHE A 312 9.19 8.02 6.43
N LYS A 313 8.36 8.86 7.04
CA LYS A 313 8.48 9.25 8.44
C LYS A 313 7.14 9.12 9.15
N PHE A 314 7.12 8.38 10.25
CA PHE A 314 5.93 8.10 11.04
C PHE A 314 6.03 8.81 12.38
N ILE A 315 5.13 9.75 12.66
CA ILE A 315 5.16 10.58 13.89
C ILE A 315 4.75 9.79 15.14
N SER A 316 4.03 8.68 14.98
CA SER A 316 3.59 7.81 16.09
C SER A 316 3.63 6.34 15.67
N PHE A 317 4.80 5.87 15.25
CA PHE A 317 4.98 4.57 14.61
C PHE A 317 4.41 3.42 15.44
N ALA A 318 4.69 3.40 16.75
CA ALA A 318 4.21 2.36 17.66
C ALA A 318 2.67 2.26 17.77
N ASN A 319 1.95 3.31 17.36
CA ASN A 319 0.49 3.37 17.44
C ASN A 319 -0.19 2.95 16.13
N LEU A 320 0.56 2.59 15.08
CA LEU A 320 -0.04 2.10 13.84
C LEU A 320 -0.92 0.89 14.11
N GLY A 321 -2.12 0.93 13.54
CA GLY A 321 -3.14 -0.10 13.63
C GLY A 321 -2.89 -1.28 12.69
N GLY A 322 -1.90 -1.18 11.80
CA GLY A 322 -1.38 -2.22 10.91
C GLY A 322 -0.14 -1.74 10.16
N PHE A 323 0.70 -2.68 9.68
CA PHE A 323 1.84 -2.38 8.81
C PHE A 323 1.98 -3.49 7.76
N GLU A 324 1.67 -3.15 6.51
CA GLU A 324 1.74 -4.05 5.36
C GLU A 324 2.78 -3.58 4.34
N ILE A 325 3.66 -4.49 3.93
CA ILE A 325 4.65 -4.25 2.88
C ILE A 325 4.54 -5.29 1.78
N GLY A 326 4.55 -4.82 0.54
CA GLY A 326 4.38 -5.65 -0.64
C GLY A 326 2.94 -6.14 -0.82
N LYS A 327 2.77 -7.12 -1.71
CA LYS A 327 1.50 -7.82 -1.96
C LYS A 327 1.79 -9.26 -2.39
N SER A 328 0.77 -10.12 -2.46
CA SER A 328 0.97 -11.55 -2.78
C SER A 328 1.63 -11.84 -4.13
N THR A 329 1.65 -10.86 -5.03
CA THR A 329 2.32 -10.93 -6.35
C THR A 329 3.68 -10.24 -6.36
N SER A 330 4.19 -9.77 -5.22
CA SER A 330 5.47 -9.10 -5.11
C SER A 330 6.63 -10.03 -5.51
N SER A 331 7.51 -9.52 -6.37
CA SER A 331 8.69 -10.18 -6.91
C SER A 331 10.01 -9.49 -6.51
N SER A 332 9.96 -8.36 -5.80
CA SER A 332 11.15 -7.77 -5.16
C SER A 332 11.39 -8.39 -3.79
N SER A 333 12.65 -8.54 -3.41
CA SER A 333 13.01 -8.99 -2.08
C SER A 333 12.79 -7.88 -1.05
N ILE A 334 12.57 -8.23 0.21
CA ILE A 334 12.36 -7.29 1.32
C ILE A 334 13.37 -7.59 2.42
N THR A 335 13.98 -6.55 2.97
CA THR A 335 14.86 -6.66 4.14
C THR A 335 14.36 -5.80 5.29
N ILE A 336 14.38 -6.37 6.50
CA ILE A 336 14.01 -5.67 7.73
C ILE A 336 15.28 -5.35 8.51
N ASP A 337 15.85 -4.17 8.28
CA ASP A 337 17.09 -3.68 8.92
C ASP A 337 16.85 -2.81 10.15
N SER A 338 15.60 -2.50 10.47
CA SER A 338 15.23 -1.80 11.69
C SER A 338 14.08 -2.50 12.40
N ALA A 339 14.10 -2.45 13.73
CA ALA A 339 13.07 -3.11 14.51
C ALA A 339 11.70 -2.49 14.23
N ILE A 340 10.71 -3.33 13.95
CA ILE A 340 9.32 -2.93 13.78
C ILE A 340 8.59 -3.26 15.08
N SER A 341 8.00 -2.27 15.73
CA SER A 341 7.20 -2.45 16.94
C SER A 341 5.96 -1.57 16.87
N ILE A 342 4.79 -2.19 16.65
CA ILE A 342 3.52 -1.49 16.43
C ILE A 342 2.34 -2.13 17.16
N ALA A 343 1.24 -1.39 17.30
CA ALA A 343 0.01 -1.87 17.93
C ALA A 343 -0.82 -2.81 17.04
N GLY A 344 -0.66 -2.75 15.71
CA GLY A 344 -1.42 -3.55 14.75
C GLY A 344 -0.88 -4.95 14.45
N PRO A 345 -1.53 -5.66 13.50
CA PRO A 345 -0.93 -6.77 12.77
C PRO A 345 0.19 -6.27 11.85
N ILE A 346 1.06 -7.19 11.45
CA ILE A 346 2.18 -6.93 10.53
C ILE A 346 2.12 -7.96 9.41
N THR A 347 2.12 -7.49 8.16
CA THR A 347 2.09 -8.35 6.96
C THR A 347 3.24 -7.97 6.04
N ILE A 348 4.03 -8.95 5.62
CA ILE A 348 5.16 -8.72 4.70
C ILE A 348 5.08 -9.73 3.56
N TYR A 349 5.13 -9.22 2.33
CA TYR A 349 5.25 -10.00 1.11
C TYR A 349 6.53 -9.61 0.38
N GLY A 350 7.27 -10.60 -0.11
CA GLY A 350 8.48 -10.38 -0.89
C GLY A 350 8.84 -11.60 -1.73
N ASN A 351 9.83 -11.44 -2.60
CA ASN A 351 10.44 -12.57 -3.27
C ASN A 351 11.28 -13.39 -2.30
N ASP A 352 12.42 -12.85 -1.88
CA ASP A 352 13.08 -13.27 -0.64
C ASP A 352 12.72 -12.29 0.49
N ILE A 353 12.70 -12.76 1.72
CA ILE A 353 12.54 -11.91 2.90
C ILE A 353 13.71 -12.14 3.85
N ASN A 354 14.51 -11.11 4.06
CA ASN A 354 15.63 -11.12 5.00
C ASN A 354 15.22 -10.40 6.29
N LEU A 355 15.32 -11.10 7.41
CA LEU A 355 15.01 -10.59 8.73
C LEU A 355 16.31 -10.33 9.47
N ASN A 356 16.65 -9.05 9.69
CA ASN A 356 17.88 -8.63 10.37
C ASN A 356 17.58 -7.96 11.71
N GLN A 357 16.31 -7.67 12.04
CA GLN A 357 15.88 -7.04 13.28
C GLN A 357 14.57 -7.63 13.83
N ALA A 358 14.23 -7.24 15.05
CA ALA A 358 13.02 -7.71 15.74
C ALA A 358 11.73 -7.20 15.06
N ILE A 359 10.69 -8.04 15.09
CA ILE A 359 9.33 -7.66 14.68
C ILE A 359 8.39 -7.91 15.87
N THR A 360 7.66 -6.89 16.31
CA THR A 360 6.70 -6.98 17.41
C THR A 360 5.39 -6.31 17.00
N GLY A 361 4.31 -7.07 17.00
CA GLY A 361 2.95 -6.57 16.72
C GLY A 361 2.02 -6.93 17.86
N SER A 362 0.91 -6.22 18.01
CA SER A 362 -0.17 -6.69 18.90
C SER A 362 -1.23 -7.49 18.16
N GLY A 363 -1.28 -7.42 16.83
CA GLY A 363 -2.10 -8.28 15.98
C GLY A 363 -1.38 -9.52 15.45
N ASN A 364 -1.99 -10.18 14.46
CA ASN A 364 -1.40 -11.28 13.72
C ASN A 364 -0.15 -10.82 12.96
N ILE A 365 0.86 -11.70 12.88
CA ILE A 365 2.07 -11.43 12.09
C ILE A 365 2.15 -12.47 10.98
N THR A 366 2.19 -12.03 9.72
CA THR A 366 2.30 -12.90 8.54
C THR A 366 3.45 -12.45 7.66
N ILE A 367 4.38 -13.36 7.37
CA ILE A 367 5.53 -13.13 6.48
C ILE A 367 5.45 -14.18 5.37
N THR A 368 5.32 -13.72 4.12
CA THR A 368 5.11 -14.59 2.95
C THR A 368 6.15 -14.30 1.86
N ALA A 369 7.03 -15.27 1.60
CA ALA A 369 8.05 -15.18 0.56
C ALA A 369 7.70 -16.04 -0.66
N ALA A 370 7.89 -15.49 -1.87
CA ALA A 370 7.78 -16.24 -3.12
C ALA A 370 8.97 -17.19 -3.36
N GLN A 371 10.06 -17.01 -2.62
CA GLN A 371 11.22 -17.90 -2.59
C GLN A 371 11.56 -18.22 -1.13
N ASP A 372 12.49 -17.49 -0.52
CA ASP A 372 13.08 -17.88 0.76
C ASP A 372 12.81 -16.84 1.88
N ILE A 373 12.74 -17.30 3.14
CA ILE A 373 12.79 -16.45 4.34
C ILE A 373 14.10 -16.75 5.06
N TRP A 374 14.94 -15.72 5.20
CA TRP A 374 16.24 -15.79 5.86
C TRP A 374 16.23 -15.00 7.16
N MET A 375 16.68 -15.62 8.25
CA MET A 375 16.96 -14.92 9.51
C MET A 375 18.47 -14.74 9.61
N ASN A 376 18.92 -13.50 9.67
CA ASN A 376 20.33 -13.13 9.57
C ASN A 376 20.86 -12.54 10.87
N THR A 377 22.15 -12.22 10.86
CA THR A 377 22.83 -11.51 11.95
C THR A 377 22.05 -10.26 12.36
N GLY A 378 21.77 -10.12 13.66
CA GLY A 378 20.97 -9.03 14.22
C GLY A 378 19.53 -9.40 14.52
N PHE A 379 18.98 -10.44 13.87
CA PHE A 379 17.65 -10.95 14.19
C PHE A 379 17.60 -11.46 15.62
N THR A 380 16.51 -11.17 16.32
CA THR A 380 16.32 -11.55 17.74
C THR A 380 15.00 -12.28 17.94
N GLN A 381 13.88 -11.71 17.49
CA GLN A 381 12.55 -12.29 17.70
C GLN A 381 11.48 -11.81 16.71
N ILE A 382 10.42 -12.60 16.60
CA ILE A 382 9.08 -12.15 16.20
C ILE A 382 8.14 -12.40 17.39
N TYR A 383 7.43 -11.35 17.83
CA TYR A 383 6.49 -11.45 18.95
C TYR A 383 5.11 -10.86 18.60
N SER A 384 4.09 -11.72 18.59
CA SER A 384 2.69 -11.30 18.61
C SER A 384 2.19 -11.18 20.06
N THR A 385 2.05 -9.95 20.53
CA THR A 385 1.78 -9.63 21.95
C THR A 385 0.31 -9.74 22.33
N GLY A 386 -0.62 -9.61 21.38
CA GLY A 386 -2.05 -9.70 21.65
C GLY A 386 -2.52 -11.13 21.88
N SER A 387 -3.56 -11.27 22.71
CA SER A 387 -4.10 -12.58 23.07
C SER A 387 -4.73 -13.28 21.87
N GLY A 388 -4.34 -14.53 21.62
CA GLY A 388 -4.90 -15.37 20.54
C GLY A 388 -4.43 -15.00 19.12
N ASN A 389 -3.52 -14.04 18.97
CA ASN A 389 -2.98 -13.66 17.66
C ASN A 389 -1.81 -14.56 17.26
N PHE A 390 -1.72 -14.88 15.97
CA PHE A 390 -0.79 -15.88 15.44
C PHE A 390 0.47 -15.27 14.83
N ILE A 391 1.48 -16.12 14.64
CA ILE A 391 2.62 -15.89 13.75
C ILE A 391 2.59 -16.90 12.61
N LYS A 392 2.76 -16.43 11.36
CA LYS A 392 2.91 -17.27 10.17
C LYS A 392 4.16 -16.87 9.39
N LEU A 393 5.04 -17.84 9.15
CA LEU A 393 6.15 -17.74 8.20
C LEU A 393 5.86 -18.71 7.06
N LEU A 394 5.66 -18.18 5.85
CA LEU A 394 5.25 -18.92 4.66
C LEU A 394 6.26 -18.70 3.55
N ALA A 395 6.95 -19.74 3.09
CA ALA A 395 7.87 -19.65 1.96
C ALA A 395 7.49 -20.68 0.91
N LYS A 396 7.58 -20.33 -0.38
CA LYS A 396 7.47 -21.34 -1.45
C LYS A 396 8.72 -22.21 -1.56
N ARG A 397 9.87 -21.71 -1.11
CA ARG A 397 11.10 -22.49 -0.98
C ARG A 397 11.47 -22.61 0.48
N ASN A 398 12.48 -21.92 0.98
CA ASN A 398 13.11 -22.27 2.26
C ASN A 398 12.80 -21.28 3.38
N ILE A 399 12.86 -21.76 4.63
CA ILE A 399 12.89 -20.92 5.83
C ILE A 399 14.11 -21.33 6.65
N SER A 400 15.04 -20.42 6.88
CA SER A 400 16.32 -20.82 7.47
C SER A 400 17.07 -19.70 8.19
N ASN A 401 17.73 -20.07 9.27
CA ASN A 401 18.75 -19.28 9.95
C ASN A 401 20.18 -19.82 9.75
N LEU A 402 20.39 -20.82 8.88
CA LEU A 402 21.66 -21.54 8.81
C LEU A 402 22.84 -20.68 8.35
N THR A 403 22.62 -19.75 7.41
CA THR A 403 23.70 -18.98 6.74
C THR A 403 24.50 -18.12 7.72
N ASN A 404 23.85 -17.65 8.79
CA ASN A 404 24.45 -16.77 9.81
C ASN A 404 24.29 -17.31 11.25
N ALA A 405 23.56 -18.42 11.42
CA ALA A 405 23.22 -19.09 12.67
C ALA A 405 22.64 -18.24 13.83
N PRO A 406 21.81 -17.18 13.60
CA PRO A 406 21.13 -16.52 14.71
C PRO A 406 20.05 -17.43 15.33
N SER A 407 19.75 -17.29 16.62
CA SER A 407 18.59 -17.97 17.23
C SER A 407 17.28 -17.43 16.67
N ILE A 408 16.34 -18.31 16.34
CA ILE A 408 14.97 -17.92 15.97
C ILE A 408 14.11 -17.88 17.22
N THR A 409 13.56 -16.73 17.58
CA THR A 409 12.57 -16.65 18.68
C THR A 409 11.22 -16.26 18.12
N LEU A 410 10.24 -17.18 18.13
CA LEU A 410 8.86 -16.89 17.79
C LEU A 410 8.01 -17.00 19.04
N THR A 411 7.25 -15.95 19.36
CA THR A 411 6.41 -15.93 20.56
C THR A 411 5.03 -15.39 20.24
N THR A 412 3.99 -16.03 20.75
CA THR A 412 2.62 -15.50 20.76
C THR A 412 2.05 -15.52 22.17
N THR A 413 0.92 -14.85 22.38
CA THR A 413 0.18 -14.90 23.65
C THR A 413 -1.09 -15.74 23.48
N GLY A 414 -0.92 -17.04 23.23
CA GLY A 414 -2.02 -18.00 23.09
C GLY A 414 -2.54 -18.20 21.68
N GLY A 415 -1.91 -17.60 20.66
CA GLY A 415 -2.22 -17.84 19.25
C GLY A 415 -1.25 -18.79 18.58
N ASP A 416 -1.58 -19.27 17.39
CA ASP A 416 -0.80 -20.31 16.72
C ASP A 416 0.55 -19.80 16.19
N ILE A 417 1.52 -20.70 16.07
CA ILE A 417 2.76 -20.49 15.32
C ILE A 417 2.78 -21.47 14.16
N LEU A 418 2.83 -20.97 12.93
CA LEU A 418 3.01 -21.77 11.72
C LEU A 418 4.27 -21.35 10.98
N VAL A 419 5.14 -22.33 10.73
CA VAL A 419 6.30 -22.21 9.84
C VAL A 419 6.14 -23.24 8.73
N ALA A 420 5.91 -22.76 7.51
CA ALA A 420 5.65 -23.62 6.35
C ALA A 420 6.55 -23.25 5.16
N SER A 421 7.37 -24.19 4.73
CA SER A 421 8.13 -24.15 3.47
C SER A 421 7.37 -24.87 2.35
N ASP A 422 7.86 -24.84 1.10
CA ASP A 422 7.23 -25.55 -0.04
C ASP A 422 5.71 -25.27 -0.15
N THR A 423 5.28 -24.04 0.15
CA THR A 423 3.86 -23.71 0.31
C THR A 423 3.05 -23.80 -0.98
N ASP A 424 3.72 -23.83 -2.14
CA ASP A 424 3.16 -24.11 -3.46
C ASP A 424 3.30 -25.57 -3.89
N ASN A 425 3.90 -26.42 -3.04
CA ASN A 425 4.08 -27.86 -3.23
C ASN A 425 4.81 -28.19 -4.55
N SER A 426 5.84 -27.41 -4.87
CA SER A 426 6.57 -27.45 -6.13
C SER A 426 8.07 -27.24 -5.91
N GLY A 427 8.90 -28.09 -6.51
CA GLY A 427 10.36 -27.96 -6.46
C GLY A 427 11.03 -28.30 -5.12
N GLY A 428 10.27 -28.28 -4.02
CA GLY A 428 10.74 -28.52 -2.67
C GLY A 428 11.10 -27.21 -1.95
N GLY A 429 11.29 -27.33 -0.64
CA GLY A 429 11.54 -26.24 0.27
C GLY A 429 11.70 -26.76 1.69
N PHE A 430 12.82 -26.45 2.33
CA PHE A 430 13.14 -26.96 3.66
C PHE A 430 12.93 -25.92 4.76
N VAL A 431 12.81 -26.40 5.99
CA VAL A 431 12.90 -25.57 7.20
C VAL A 431 14.15 -25.97 7.98
N THR A 432 15.01 -24.99 8.26
CA THR A 432 16.19 -25.18 9.11
C THR A 432 16.16 -24.23 10.30
N ILE A 433 16.29 -24.80 11.50
CA ILE A 433 16.24 -24.09 12.77
C ILE A 433 17.46 -24.52 13.59
N VAL A 434 18.45 -23.64 13.76
CA VAL A 434 19.69 -23.96 14.50
C VAL A 434 19.74 -23.40 15.93
N THR A 435 20.83 -23.72 16.64
CA THR A 435 21.05 -23.55 18.09
C THR A 435 20.56 -22.22 18.66
N GLY A 436 19.87 -22.30 19.80
CA GLY A 436 19.33 -21.19 20.57
C GLY A 436 17.89 -20.82 20.21
N SER A 437 17.30 -21.47 19.20
CA SER A 437 15.96 -21.14 18.72
C SER A 437 14.85 -21.60 19.67
N THR A 438 13.81 -20.79 19.81
CA THR A 438 12.68 -20.98 20.72
C THR A 438 11.34 -20.61 20.06
N PHE A 439 10.35 -21.48 20.22
CA PHE A 439 9.00 -21.33 19.68
C PHE A 439 8.01 -21.48 20.83
N GLU A 440 7.33 -20.39 21.18
CA GLU A 440 6.44 -20.33 22.34
C GLU A 440 5.07 -19.78 21.97
N SER A 441 4.08 -20.65 21.78
CA SER A 441 2.72 -20.22 21.42
C SER A 441 1.86 -19.83 22.64
N ASN A 442 2.30 -20.19 23.86
CA ASN A 442 1.62 -19.87 25.12
C ASN A 442 0.12 -20.22 25.16
N GLY A 443 -0.28 -21.30 24.48
CA GLY A 443 -1.65 -21.81 24.45
C GLY A 443 -2.13 -22.21 23.05
N GLY A 444 -1.56 -21.64 21.99
CA GLY A 444 -1.90 -21.98 20.59
C GLY A 444 -1.17 -23.21 20.06
N ASP A 445 -1.54 -23.66 18.86
CA ASP A 445 -0.86 -24.77 18.19
C ASP A 445 0.48 -24.31 17.58
N ILE A 446 1.47 -25.21 17.49
CA ILE A 446 2.73 -24.97 16.78
C ILE A 446 2.84 -25.98 15.64
N THR A 447 2.92 -25.51 14.40
CA THR A 447 3.14 -26.34 13.21
C THR A 447 4.40 -25.91 12.49
N ILE A 448 5.34 -26.85 12.30
CA ILE A 448 6.54 -26.68 11.48
C ILE A 448 6.50 -27.76 10.39
N ALA A 449 6.14 -27.35 9.18
CA ALA A 449 5.78 -28.25 8.09
C ALA A 449 5.99 -27.59 6.73
N GLY A 450 5.22 -28.02 5.72
CA GLY A 450 5.26 -27.43 4.38
C GLY A 450 4.16 -27.95 3.47
N GLY A 451 4.34 -27.83 2.15
CA GLY A 451 3.46 -28.41 1.13
C GLY A 451 2.10 -27.70 0.97
N SER A 452 1.79 -26.71 1.80
CA SER A 452 0.63 -25.82 1.67
C SER A 452 0.77 -24.61 2.57
N THR A 453 0.00 -23.55 2.31
CA THR A 453 -0.09 -22.35 3.17
C THR A 453 -0.69 -22.60 4.56
N THR A 454 -1.18 -23.82 4.83
CA THR A 454 -1.68 -24.24 6.15
C THR A 454 -0.73 -25.21 6.86
N GLY A 455 0.40 -25.57 6.24
CA GLY A 455 1.33 -26.58 6.79
C GLY A 455 0.75 -27.99 6.82
N SER A 456 -0.28 -28.28 6.02
CA SER A 456 -0.94 -29.58 5.99
C SER A 456 -0.15 -30.67 5.24
N GLY A 457 0.92 -30.31 4.53
CA GLY A 457 1.81 -31.21 3.81
C GLY A 457 3.14 -31.43 4.55
N TYR A 458 4.24 -31.52 3.81
CA TYR A 458 5.58 -31.72 4.34
C TYR A 458 6.51 -30.62 3.86
N ALA A 459 7.42 -30.15 4.72
CA ALA A 459 8.61 -29.45 4.26
C ALA A 459 9.45 -30.46 3.48
N LYS A 460 9.78 -30.18 2.22
CA LYS A 460 10.37 -31.19 1.32
C LYS A 460 11.80 -30.83 0.95
N GLY A 461 12.73 -31.70 1.30
CA GLY A 461 14.12 -31.59 0.87
C GLY A 461 14.29 -31.67 -0.66
N TYR A 462 15.34 -31.06 -1.20
CA TYR A 462 15.72 -31.16 -2.61
C TYR A 462 17.23 -31.21 -2.83
N SER A 463 17.69 -31.77 -3.96
CA SER A 463 19.13 -31.78 -4.31
C SER A 463 19.62 -30.42 -4.77
N GLY A 464 20.87 -30.09 -4.45
CA GLY A 464 21.58 -28.98 -5.06
C GLY A 464 21.87 -27.81 -4.12
N THR A 465 21.55 -27.96 -2.83
CA THR A 465 21.89 -26.97 -1.81
C THR A 465 23.23 -27.33 -1.18
N ALA A 466 24.11 -26.34 -1.00
CA ALA A 466 25.29 -26.45 -0.13
C ALA A 466 24.91 -26.61 1.35
N TRP A 467 23.62 -26.40 1.64
CA TRP A 467 22.95 -26.50 2.92
C TRP A 467 22.21 -27.83 2.96
N TYR A 468 22.34 -28.59 4.03
CA TYR A 468 21.67 -29.87 4.23
C TYR A 468 20.17 -29.80 3.91
N GLY A 469 19.79 -30.16 2.66
CA GLY A 469 18.44 -30.00 2.11
C GLY A 469 17.48 -31.07 2.62
N GLU A 470 17.40 -31.20 3.93
CA GLU A 470 16.50 -32.10 4.66
C GLU A 470 15.12 -31.45 4.74
N GLY A 471 14.03 -32.21 4.90
CA GLY A 471 12.70 -31.60 4.99
C GLY A 471 12.61 -30.59 6.14
N LEU A 472 12.88 -31.05 7.35
CA LEU A 472 13.03 -30.23 8.55
C LEU A 472 14.32 -30.59 9.28
N ARG A 473 15.15 -29.58 9.56
CA ARG A 473 16.40 -29.73 10.30
C ARG A 473 16.39 -28.88 11.56
N LEU A 474 16.60 -29.54 12.71
CA LEU A 474 16.75 -28.89 14.02
C LEU A 474 18.16 -29.14 14.56
N ASP A 475 18.98 -28.09 14.66
CA ASP A 475 20.36 -28.21 15.13
C ASP A 475 20.55 -27.62 16.52
N GLY A 476 21.32 -28.32 17.36
CA GLY A 476 21.75 -27.88 18.68
C GLY A 476 20.63 -27.79 19.71
N ASN A 477 20.52 -26.65 20.38
CA ASN A 477 19.52 -26.38 21.41
C ASN A 477 18.30 -25.71 20.77
N VAL A 478 17.16 -26.42 20.72
CA VAL A 478 15.90 -25.90 20.17
C VAL A 478 14.78 -26.17 21.19
N ASN A 479 14.02 -25.14 21.55
CA ASN A 479 12.86 -25.27 22.42
C ASN A 479 11.56 -25.01 21.65
N ILE A 480 10.60 -25.92 21.73
CA ILE A 480 9.28 -25.80 21.11
C ILE A 480 8.24 -26.10 22.19
N ALA A 481 7.57 -25.06 22.69
CA ALA A 481 6.65 -25.15 23.81
C ALA A 481 5.30 -24.50 23.49
N SER A 482 4.22 -25.28 23.50
CA SER A 482 2.89 -24.76 23.19
C SER A 482 2.05 -24.41 24.43
N SER A 483 2.45 -24.88 25.62
CA SER A 483 1.71 -24.68 26.88
C SER A 483 0.23 -25.10 26.85
N GLY A 484 -0.14 -26.07 26.00
CA GLY A 484 -1.49 -26.63 25.94
C GLY A 484 -1.99 -26.95 24.52
N GLY A 485 -1.45 -26.28 23.50
CA GLY A 485 -1.77 -26.54 22.09
C GLY A 485 -1.05 -27.76 21.52
N ASN A 486 -1.44 -28.20 20.33
CA ASN A 486 -0.78 -29.27 19.60
C ASN A 486 0.55 -28.81 18.99
N ILE A 487 1.51 -29.72 18.89
CA ILE A 487 2.76 -29.50 18.17
C ILE A 487 2.82 -30.49 17.01
N VAL A 488 3.02 -29.99 15.79
CA VAL A 488 3.11 -30.79 14.57
C VAL A 488 4.42 -30.47 13.86
N LEU A 489 5.26 -31.49 13.67
CA LEU A 489 6.49 -31.43 12.89
C LEU A 489 6.37 -32.37 11.68
N ARG A 490 6.54 -31.85 10.45
CA ARG A 490 6.48 -32.67 9.23
C ARG A 490 7.62 -32.35 8.27
N GLY A 491 8.31 -33.39 7.82
CA GLY A 491 9.35 -33.24 6.80
C GLY A 491 9.48 -34.46 5.91
N GLU A 492 9.74 -34.23 4.62
CA GLU A 492 9.92 -35.23 3.57
C GLU A 492 11.34 -35.12 3.01
N ALA A 493 12.04 -36.25 2.98
CA ALA A 493 13.37 -36.37 2.41
C ALA A 493 13.38 -36.05 0.90
N TYR A 494 14.51 -35.60 0.37
CA TYR A 494 14.65 -35.46 -1.07
C TYR A 494 14.56 -36.81 -1.79
N ASN A 495 13.63 -37.00 -2.72
CA ASN A 495 13.54 -38.25 -3.50
C ASN A 495 14.51 -38.29 -4.69
N GLY A 496 15.82 -38.31 -4.43
CA GLY A 496 16.84 -38.47 -5.47
C GLY A 496 18.24 -38.69 -4.89
N SER A 497 19.22 -38.95 -5.76
CA SER A 497 20.61 -39.18 -5.35
C SER A 497 21.21 -37.94 -4.68
N ILE A 498 21.94 -38.16 -3.59
CA ILE A 498 22.73 -37.13 -2.90
C ILE A 498 24.23 -37.45 -2.98
N THR A 499 25.06 -36.42 -2.92
CA THR A 499 26.52 -36.56 -2.80
C THR A 499 26.95 -36.60 -1.33
N ASP A 500 28.18 -37.04 -1.08
CA ASP A 500 28.77 -36.97 0.26
C ASP A 500 28.69 -35.54 0.83
N GLY A 501 28.36 -35.41 2.11
CA GLY A 501 28.15 -34.13 2.79
C GLY A 501 26.77 -33.50 2.64
N GLN A 502 25.85 -34.05 1.83
CA GLN A 502 24.47 -33.57 1.72
C GLN A 502 23.51 -34.32 2.68
N GLY A 503 22.51 -33.61 3.20
CA GLY A 503 21.43 -34.18 4.00
C GLY A 503 20.22 -34.57 3.14
N ALA A 504 19.59 -35.71 3.46
CA ALA A 504 18.34 -36.16 2.83
C ALA A 504 17.39 -36.83 3.85
N ALA A 505 17.38 -36.34 5.09
CA ALA A 505 16.40 -36.75 6.07
C ALA A 505 15.04 -36.08 5.82
N GLY A 506 13.96 -36.75 6.21
CA GLY A 506 12.66 -36.09 6.34
C GLY A 506 12.68 -35.10 7.50
N ILE A 507 13.07 -35.58 8.68
CA ILE A 507 13.34 -34.75 9.85
C ILE A 507 14.70 -35.17 10.44
N SER A 508 15.56 -34.21 10.75
CA SER A 508 16.86 -34.44 11.40
C SER A 508 17.02 -33.62 12.68
N PHE A 509 17.75 -34.21 13.63
CA PHE A 509 18.19 -33.53 14.84
C PHE A 509 19.72 -33.68 14.94
N TYR A 510 20.47 -32.59 14.82
CA TYR A 510 21.93 -32.64 14.76
C TYR A 510 22.59 -31.84 15.90
N GLY A 511 23.70 -32.35 16.45
CA GLY A 511 24.50 -31.69 17.47
C GLY A 511 25.97 -31.70 17.08
N ALA A 512 26.70 -30.63 17.40
CA ALA A 512 28.13 -30.53 17.11
C ALA A 512 28.96 -31.60 17.85
N GLU A 513 28.47 -32.08 18.99
CA GLU A 513 29.05 -33.17 19.76
C GLU A 513 27.96 -34.17 20.17
N ILE A 514 28.32 -35.46 20.25
CA ILE A 514 27.39 -36.50 20.68
C ILE A 514 26.95 -36.19 22.13
N GLY A 515 25.64 -36.05 22.34
CA GLY A 515 25.05 -35.84 23.67
C GLY A 515 24.96 -34.38 24.14
N THR A 516 25.32 -33.40 23.31
CA THR A 516 25.18 -31.95 23.64
C THR A 516 23.92 -31.32 23.07
N GLN A 517 23.26 -31.99 22.12
CA GLN A 517 22.00 -31.55 21.52
C GLN A 517 20.81 -31.73 22.47
N THR A 518 20.01 -30.68 22.63
CA THR A 518 18.75 -30.71 23.39
C THR A 518 17.66 -30.08 22.53
N VAL A 519 16.82 -30.92 21.93
CA VAL A 519 15.59 -30.48 21.27
C VAL A 519 14.44 -30.80 22.20
N ASP A 520 13.97 -29.78 22.91
CA ASP A 520 12.88 -29.88 23.87
C ASP A 520 11.56 -29.55 23.19
N ILE A 521 10.65 -30.52 23.14
CA ILE A 521 9.31 -30.36 22.55
C ILE A 521 8.28 -30.63 23.66
N ASN A 522 7.54 -29.60 24.05
CA ASN A 522 6.61 -29.66 25.17
C ASN A 522 5.24 -29.08 24.81
N SER A 523 4.26 -29.95 24.58
CA SER A 523 2.88 -29.54 24.31
C SER A 523 2.05 -29.24 25.55
N GLY A 524 2.57 -29.50 26.76
CA GLY A 524 1.79 -29.54 27.98
C GLY A 524 0.70 -30.61 27.91
N THR A 525 -0.56 -30.20 27.80
CA THR A 525 -1.72 -31.09 27.66
C THR A 525 -2.09 -31.42 26.20
N GLY A 526 -1.51 -30.70 25.23
CA GLY A 526 -1.77 -30.92 23.80
C GLY A 526 -1.08 -32.17 23.24
N THR A 527 -1.31 -32.47 21.96
CA THR A 527 -0.66 -33.62 21.30
C THR A 527 0.66 -33.22 20.63
N ILE A 528 1.56 -34.17 20.43
CA ILE A 528 2.78 -34.00 19.63
C ILE A 528 2.73 -35.00 18.48
N LEU A 529 2.81 -34.51 17.24
CA LEU A 529 2.95 -35.30 16.02
C LEU A 529 4.30 -35.00 15.38
N ILE A 530 5.11 -36.04 15.17
CA ILE A 530 6.34 -35.96 14.37
C ILE A 530 6.16 -36.95 13.21
N ASP A 531 6.04 -36.42 12.00
CA ASP A 531 5.80 -37.20 10.79
C ASP A 531 6.92 -36.98 9.77
N ALA A 532 7.89 -37.89 9.78
CA ALA A 532 9.06 -37.86 8.91
C ALA A 532 8.93 -38.89 7.78
N LYS A 533 8.94 -38.43 6.54
CA LYS A 533 8.90 -39.29 5.36
C LYS A 533 10.29 -39.43 4.74
N GLY A 534 10.82 -40.65 4.76
CA GLY A 534 12.12 -40.99 4.16
C GLY A 534 12.00 -41.73 2.83
N TYR A 535 13.11 -41.79 2.08
CA TYR A 535 13.25 -42.62 0.89
C TYR A 535 14.39 -43.62 1.07
N SER A 536 14.18 -44.87 0.67
CA SER A 536 15.23 -45.89 0.65
C SER A 536 16.00 -45.79 -0.67
N TYR A 537 17.27 -45.40 -0.60
CA TYR A 537 18.16 -45.46 -1.77
C TYR A 537 18.80 -46.85 -1.82
N THR A 538 18.57 -47.59 -2.91
CA THR A 538 19.35 -48.78 -3.20
C THR A 538 20.70 -48.32 -3.75
N SER A 539 21.77 -48.59 -2.99
CA SER A 539 23.16 -48.35 -3.37
C SER A 539 23.58 -49.15 -4.60
#